data_AF-A0A258MB00-F1
#
_entry.id   AF-A0A258MB00-F1
#
_cell.length_a   1.000
_cell.length_b   1.000
_cell.length_c   1.000
_cell.angle_alpha   90.00
_cell.angle_beta   90.00
_cell.angle_gamma   90.00
#
_symmetry.space_group_name_H-M   'P 1'
#
loop_
_entity.id
_entity.type
_entity.pdbx_description
1 polymer ?
#
loop_
_entity_poly.entity_id
_entity_poly.type
_entity_poly.pdbx_seq_one_letter_code
_entity_poly.pdbx_strand_id
1 'polypeptide(L)' 'MFKQPIYIAALFCILMMAALRWQGAVLKTADSPRAIVDLELAKDPEQVQALLNVWSIKDVRLNIQIDFLFIVA' A
#
# COMPACT_ATOMS: atom_id res chain seq x y z
N MET A 1 35.83 1.40 -5.18
CA MET A 1 35.24 0.33 -4.33
C MET A 1 33.96 0.83 -3.62
N PHE A 2 33.03 1.46 -4.37
CA PHE A 2 31.78 2.04 -3.82
C PHE A 2 30.51 1.59 -4.56
N LYS A 3 30.63 0.79 -5.63
CA LYS A 3 29.49 0.42 -6.48
C LYS A 3 28.68 -0.76 -5.92
N GLN A 4 29.33 -1.70 -5.25
CA GLN A 4 28.68 -2.85 -4.61
C GLN A 4 27.55 -2.46 -3.62
N PRO A 5 27.74 -1.51 -2.68
CA PRO A 5 26.66 -1.11 -1.78
C PRO A 5 25.49 -0.42 -2.52
N ILE A 6 25.75 0.29 -3.62
CA ILE A 6 24.70 0.92 -4.43
C ILE A 6 23.85 -0.14 -5.14
N TYR A 7 24.45 -1.18 -5.70
CA TYR A 7 23.69 -2.26 -6.36
C TYR A 7 22.85 -3.06 -5.36
N ILE A 8 23.37 -3.28 -4.15
CA ILE A 8 22.61 -3.95 -3.08
C ILE A 8 21.42 -3.07 -2.66
N ALA A 9 21.64 -1.77 -2.43
CA ALA A 9 20.56 -0.83 -2.10
C ALA A 9 19.51 -0.74 -3.22
N ALA A 10 19.95 -0.70 -4.49
CA ALA A 10 19.05 -0.69 -5.64
C ALA A 10 18.20 -1.97 -5.71
N LEU A 11 18.79 -3.14 -5.46
CA LEU A 11 18.07 -4.41 -5.40
C LEU A 11 17.01 -4.40 -4.30
N PHE A 12 17.37 -4.00 -3.08
CA PHE A 12 16.40 -3.91 -1.98
C PHE A 12 15.29 -2.91 -2.26
N CYS A 13 15.58 -1.78 -2.90
CA CYS A 13 14.58 -0.81 -3.31
C CYS A 13 13.60 -1.40 -4.34
N ILE A 14 14.09 -2.14 -5.33
CA ILE A 14 13.23 -2.83 -6.32
C ILE A 14 12.34 -3.88 -5.64
N LEU A 15 12.90 -4.68 -4.73
CA LEU A 15 12.15 -5.69 -3.99
C LEU A 15 11.07 -5.05 -3.12
N MET A 16 11.39 -3.95 -2.44
CA MET A 16 10.45 -3.17 -1.64
C MET A 16 9.32 -2.61 -2.52
N MET A 17 9.63 -1.97 -3.64
CA MET A 17 8.63 -1.47 -4.58
C MET A 17 7.72 -2.59 -5.11
N ALA A 18 8.29 -3.76 -5.44
CA ALA A 18 7.50 -4.91 -5.89
C ALA A 18 6.55 -5.42 -4.80
N ALA A 19 7.01 -5.51 -3.55
CA ALA A 19 6.19 -5.92 -2.42
C ALA A 19 5.05 -4.93 -2.17
N LEU A 20 5.33 -3.62 -2.19
CA LEU A 20 4.31 -2.57 -2.02
C LEU A 20 3.25 -2.61 -3.13
N ARG A 21 3.66 -2.81 -4.39
CA ARG A 21 2.70 -2.93 -5.49
C ARG A 21 1.86 -4.19 -5.40
N TRP A 22 2.44 -5.31 -4.98
CA TRP A 22 1.69 -6.55 -4.76
C TRP A 22 0.62 -6.35 -3.69
N GLN A 23 1.01 -5.76 -2.56
CA GLN A 23 0.12 -5.54 -1.44
C GLN A 23 -1.03 -4.57 -1.78
N GLY A 24 -0.72 -3.46 -2.45
CA GLY A 24 -1.73 -2.52 -2.91
C GLY A 24 -2.66 -3.11 -3.98
N ALA A 25 -2.21 -4.10 -4.76
CA ALA A 25 -3.07 -4.78 -5.73
C ALA A 25 -4.15 -5.66 -5.08
N VAL A 26 -3.91 -6.16 -3.86
CA VAL A 26 -4.90 -6.96 -3.10
C VAL A 26 -6.15 -6.15 -2.75
N LEU A 27 -6.01 -4.84 -2.60
CA LEU A 27 -7.11 -3.93 -2.29
C LEU A 27 -7.84 -3.42 -3.55
N LYS A 28 -7.39 -3.78 -4.76
CA LYS A 28 -8.09 -3.37 -5.98
C LYS A 28 -9.36 -4.19 -6.18
N THR A 29 -10.49 -3.51 -6.20
CA THR A 29 -11.80 -4.12 -6.44
C THR A 29 -12.56 -3.30 -7.48
N ALA A 30 -13.72 -3.79 -7.94
CA ALA A 30 -14.55 -3.04 -8.88
C ALA A 30 -14.97 -1.67 -8.29
N ASP A 31 -15.23 -1.63 -6.99
CA ASP A 31 -15.63 -0.42 -6.25
C ASP A 31 -14.44 0.46 -5.84
N SER A 32 -13.22 -0.11 -5.80
CA SER A 32 -11.99 0.62 -5.50
C SER A 32 -10.88 0.31 -6.51
N PRO A 33 -10.90 0.96 -7.68
CA PRO A 33 -9.86 0.76 -8.70
C PRO A 33 -8.50 1.34 -8.28
N ARG A 34 -8.47 2.28 -7.33
CA ARG A 34 -7.24 2.91 -6.83
C ARG A 34 -6.78 2.34 -5.48
N ALA A 35 -7.43 1.28 -4.98
CA ALA A 35 -7.05 0.61 -3.74
C ALA A 35 -7.04 1.57 -2.54
N ILE A 36 -5.98 1.54 -1.72
CA ILE A 36 -5.87 2.36 -0.51
C ILE A 36 -6.05 3.86 -0.78
N VAL A 37 -5.73 4.34 -1.98
CA VAL A 37 -5.91 5.74 -2.37
C VAL A 37 -7.40 6.15 -2.36
N ASP A 38 -8.32 5.23 -2.68
CA ASP A 38 -9.76 5.54 -2.58
C ASP A 38 -10.21 5.67 -1.12
N LEU A 39 -9.52 5.00 -0.17
CA LEU A 39 -9.75 5.17 1.27
C LEU A 39 -9.21 6.52 1.76
N GLU A 40 -8.04 6.93 1.30
CA GLU A 40 -7.42 8.22 1.65
C GLU A 40 -8.19 9.42 1.10
N LEU A 41 -8.82 9.25 -0.06
CA LEU A 41 -9.62 10.28 -0.72
C LEU A 41 -11.11 10.22 -0.35
N ALA A 42 -11.51 9.26 0.48
CA ALA A 42 -12.88 9.15 0.97
C ALA A 42 -13.24 10.41 1.76
N LYS A 43 -14.33 11.06 1.37
CA LYS A 43 -14.73 12.36 1.95
C LYS A 43 -15.68 12.20 3.12
N ASP A 44 -16.41 11.10 3.14
CA ASP A 44 -17.49 10.85 4.09
C ASP A 44 -17.33 9.47 4.73
N PRO A 45 -17.75 9.30 6.00
CA PRO A 45 -17.69 8.02 6.69
C PRO A 45 -18.41 6.87 5.97
N GLU A 46 -19.47 7.18 5.21
CA GLU A 46 -20.22 6.20 4.42
C GLU A 46 -19.37 5.58 3.30
N GLN A 47 -18.51 6.37 2.66
CA GLN A 47 -17.58 5.89 1.62
C GLN A 47 -16.51 4.98 2.23
N VAL A 48 -16.01 5.35 3.41
CA VAL A 48 -15.08 4.51 4.18
C VAL A 48 -15.73 3.18 4.54
N GLN A 49 -16.97 3.21 5.04
CA GLN A 49 -17.72 2.00 5.38
C GLN A 49 -17.92 1.08 4.17
N ALA A 50 -18.27 1.66 3.01
CA ALA A 50 -18.44 0.91 1.77
C ALA A 50 -17.13 0.21 1.35
N LEU A 51 -15.99 0.91 1.39
CA LEU A 51 -14.69 0.34 1.06
C LEU A 51 -14.27 -0.77 2.05
N LEU A 52 -14.47 -0.52 3.35
CA LEU A 52 -14.15 -1.50 4.41
C LEU A 52 -15.03 -2.75 4.37
N ASN A 53 -16.24 -2.67 3.81
CA ASN A 53 -17.12 -3.83 3.66
C ASN A 53 -16.67 -4.76 2.52
N VAL A 54 -15.98 -4.22 1.51
CA VAL A 54 -15.50 -4.98 0.34
C VAL A 54 -14.13 -5.60 0.61
N TRP A 55 -13.34 -4.98 1.49
CA TRP A 55 -12.00 -5.44 1.83
C TRP A 55 -11.96 -6.31 3.08
N SER A 56 -10.95 -7.19 3.15
CA SER A 56 -10.62 -7.88 4.39
C SER A 56 -9.96 -6.90 5.37
N ILE A 57 -10.47 -6.84 6.60
CA ILE A 57 -9.89 -6.06 7.71
C ILE A 57 -8.40 -6.35 7.90
N LYS A 58 -7.97 -7.61 7.67
CA LYS A 58 -6.57 -8.00 7.78
C LYS A 58 -5.71 -7.29 6.73
N ASP A 59 -6.18 -7.24 5.49
CA ASP A 59 -5.43 -6.67 4.37
C ASP A 59 -5.39 -5.14 4.46
N VAL A 60 -6.50 -4.52 4.87
CA VAL A 60 -6.57 -3.07 5.12
C VAL A 60 -5.60 -2.66 6.23
N ARG A 61 -5.61 -3.36 7.37
CA ARG A 61 -4.71 -3.04 8.49
C ARG A 61 -3.25 -3.14 8.09
N LEU A 62 -2.89 -4.17 7.32
CA LEU A 62 -1.52 -4.36 6.86
C LEU A 62 -1.08 -3.25 5.88
N ASN A 63 -1.97 -2.80 4.98
CA ASN A 63 -1.65 -1.72 4.04
C ASN A 63 -1.46 -0.39 4.78
N ILE A 64 -2.40 -0.05 5.69
CA ILE A 64 -2.30 1.15 6.52
C ILE A 64 -1.00 1.16 7.34
N GLN A 65 -0.66 0.05 8.01
CA GLN A 65 0.57 -0.05 8.80
C GLN A 65 1.83 0.16 7.98
N ILE A 66 1.84 -0.35 6.74
CA ILE A 66 2.97 -0.21 5.84
C ILE A 66 3.08 1.23 5.32
N ASP A 67 1.99 1.90 4.97
CA ASP A 67 2.01 3.32 4.61
C ASP A 67 2.59 4.19 5.75
N PHE A 68 2.20 3.95 7.00
CA PHE A 68 2.77 4.67 8.15
C PHE A 68 4.25 4.36 8.40
N LEU A 69 4.76 3.20 7.99
CA LEU A 69 6.19 2.87 8.08
C LEU A 69 7.05 3.80 7.21
N PHE A 70 6.48 4.30 6.10
CA PHE A 70 7.15 5.21 5.17
C PHE A 70 6.92 6.70 5.46
N ILE A 71 6.01 7.06 6.37
CA ILE A 71 5.78 8.44 6.81
C ILE A 71 6.85 8.91 7.82
N VAL A 72 7.52 7.99 8.51
CA VAL A 72 8.57 8.29 9.51
C VAL A 72 9.97 8.49 8.88
N ALA A 73 10.12 8.21 7.58
CA ALA A 73 11.40 8.27 6.86
C ALA A 73 11.69 9.65 6.24
#